data_AF-A0A925UMV6-F1
#
_entry.id   AF-A0A925UMV6-F1
#
_cell.length_a   1.000
_cell.length_b   1.000
_cell.length_c   1.000
_cell.angle_alpha   90.00
_cell.angle_beta   90.00
_cell.angle_gamma   90.00
#
_symmetry.space_group_name_H-M   'P 1'
#
loop_
_entity.id
_entity.type
_entity.pdbx_description
1 polymer ?
#
loop_
_entity_poly.entity_id
_entity_poly.type
_entity_poly.pdbx_seq_one_letter_code
_entity_poly.pdbx_strand_id
1 'polypeptide(L)'
;MKVTITAVLINIDENKKCIINSVMTVFCSAVRYSFKRILEGIKLSDIEKSVAFQYGLNIRQSKDAVENARQTIVSQKELVKLNYANYLKKTNNIQNVLNDSKKILSDKKRRILIKKLGKRLRKLSYYKNFIDTNTIPKVIFGTKEMFLKRCKGLIKREEWQNLRNNRMYSRGDKTKKGNPNLRIIHKNNKTFNDR
;
A
#
# COMPACT_ATOMS: atom_id res chain seq x y z
N MET A 1 13.44 -15.83 -5.47
CA MET A 1 12.78 -14.62 -6.02
C MET A 1 11.27 -14.72 -5.80
N LYS A 2 10.62 -13.71 -5.20
CA LYS A 2 9.15 -13.67 -5.08
C LYS A 2 8.58 -12.92 -6.28
N VAL A 3 7.64 -13.52 -7.00
CA VAL A 3 6.96 -12.91 -8.15
C VAL A 3 5.53 -12.58 -7.75
N THR A 4 5.09 -11.36 -8.05
CA THR A 4 3.69 -10.96 -7.90
C THR A 4 3.12 -10.71 -9.28
N ILE A 5 1.99 -11.34 -9.59
CA ILE A 5 1.29 -11.20 -10.87
C ILE A 5 -0.05 -10.54 -10.57
N THR A 6 -0.33 -9.44 -11.25
CA THR A 6 -1.66 -8.82 -11.21
C THR A 6 -2.52 -9.48 -12.28
N ALA A 7 -3.64 -10.05 -11.86
CA ALA A 7 -4.64 -10.62 -12.76
C ALA A 7 -5.92 -9.78 -12.69
N VAL A 8 -6.63 -9.71 -13.81
CA VAL A 8 -7.95 -9.09 -13.91
C VAL A 8 -8.92 -10.15 -14.39
N LEU A 9 -10.08 -10.23 -13.74
CA LEU A 9 -11.17 -11.09 -14.18
C LEU A 9 -11.98 -10.35 -15.25
N ILE A 10 -12.13 -10.98 -16.41
CA ILE A 10 -12.91 -10.48 -17.55
C ILE A 10 -14.20 -11.29 -17.69
N ASN A 11 -15.23 -10.71 -18.32
CA ASN A 11 -16.50 -11.37 -18.65
C ASN A 11 -17.21 -12.03 -17.45
N ILE A 12 -17.23 -11.33 -16.31
CA ILE A 12 -17.90 -11.80 -15.09
C ILE A 12 -19.40 -11.44 -15.18
N ASP A 13 -20.28 -12.42 -15.01
CA ASP A 13 -21.71 -12.15 -14.84
C ASP A 13 -22.00 -11.37 -13.54
N GLU A 14 -23.14 -10.69 -13.47
CA GLU A 14 -23.45 -9.82 -12.33
C GLU A 14 -23.55 -10.58 -11.00
N ASN A 15 -24.03 -11.83 -10.99
CA ASN A 15 -24.11 -12.64 -9.77
C ASN A 15 -22.71 -12.97 -9.23
N LYS A 16 -21.80 -13.43 -10.09
CA LYS A 16 -20.40 -13.70 -9.74
C LYS A 16 -19.68 -12.44 -9.32
N LYS A 17 -19.95 -11.31 -9.99
CA LYS A 17 -19.37 -10.00 -9.64
C LYS A 17 -19.79 -9.55 -8.25
N CYS A 18 -21.06 -9.73 -7.87
CA CYS A 18 -21.53 -9.48 -6.50
C CYS A 18 -20.79 -10.33 -5.47
N ILE A 19 -20.64 -11.64 -5.74
CA ILE A 19 -19.89 -12.55 -4.85
C ILE A 19 -18.44 -12.11 -4.69
N ILE A 20 -17.76 -11.83 -5.81
CA ILE A 20 -16.35 -11.40 -5.81
C ILE A 20 -16.18 -10.07 -5.06
N ASN A 21 -17.07 -9.10 -5.30
CA ASN A 21 -17.06 -7.81 -4.59
C ASN A 21 -17.24 -7.99 -3.08
N SER A 22 -18.12 -8.90 -2.65
CA SER A 22 -18.30 -9.24 -1.25
C SER A 22 -17.01 -9.81 -0.65
N VAL A 23 -16.40 -10.80 -1.31
CA VAL A 23 -15.14 -11.43 -0.87
C VAL A 23 -14.01 -10.40 -0.78
N MET A 24 -13.83 -9.55 -1.80
CA MET A 24 -12.81 -8.50 -1.79
C MET A 24 -13.05 -7.46 -0.70
N THR A 25 -14.31 -7.12 -0.42
CA THR A 25 -14.69 -6.18 0.64
C THR A 25 -14.33 -6.72 2.02
N VAL A 26 -14.66 -7.98 2.30
CA VAL A 26 -14.30 -8.67 3.55
C VAL A 26 -12.79 -8.76 3.68
N PHE A 27 -12.11 -9.23 2.63
CA PHE A 27 -10.64 -9.36 2.61
C PHE A 27 -9.93 -8.03 2.84
N CYS A 28 -10.29 -6.96 2.11
CA CYS A 28 -9.70 -5.65 2.29
C CYS A 28 -9.98 -5.05 3.67
N SER A 29 -11.12 -5.37 4.27
CA SER A 29 -11.43 -4.97 5.65
C SER A 29 -10.53 -5.68 6.65
N ALA A 30 -10.33 -6.99 6.48
CA ALA A 30 -9.39 -7.77 7.28
C ALA A 30 -7.94 -7.27 7.16
N VAL A 31 -7.50 -6.86 5.95
CA VAL A 31 -6.17 -6.24 5.75
C VAL A 31 -6.04 -4.95 6.57
N ARG A 32 -7.03 -4.07 6.54
CA ARG A 32 -6.99 -2.80 7.29
C ARG A 32 -7.01 -3.01 8.79
N TYR A 33 -7.82 -3.96 9.27
CA TYR A 33 -7.83 -4.38 10.65
C TYR A 33 -6.44 -4.88 11.07
N SER A 34 -5.90 -5.84 10.32
CA SER A 34 -4.57 -6.41 10.57
C SER A 34 -3.49 -5.34 10.59
N PHE A 35 -3.52 -4.40 9.65
CA PHE A 35 -2.57 -3.28 9.59
C PHE A 35 -2.56 -2.48 10.89
N LYS A 36 -3.74 -2.15 11.43
CA LYS A 36 -3.85 -1.45 12.71
C LYS A 36 -3.30 -2.29 13.86
N ARG A 37 -3.67 -3.57 13.95
CA ARG A 37 -3.21 -4.49 15.02
C ARG A 37 -1.69 -4.70 15.01
N ILE A 38 -1.08 -4.78 13.83
CA ILE A 38 0.38 -4.91 13.69
C ILE A 38 1.08 -3.66 14.24
N LEU A 39 0.54 -2.46 13.96
CA LEU A 39 1.10 -1.21 14.49
C LEU A 39 0.94 -1.08 16.01
N GLU A 40 -0.06 -1.75 16.60
CA GLU A 40 -0.25 -1.86 18.05
C GLU A 40 0.66 -2.92 18.69
N GLY A 41 1.51 -3.61 17.91
CA GLY A 41 2.47 -4.60 18.42
C GLY A 41 1.88 -5.99 18.69
N ILE A 42 0.66 -6.27 18.25
CA ILE A 42 0.02 -7.57 18.45
C ILE A 42 0.71 -8.64 17.58
N LYS A 43 0.90 -9.84 18.15
CA LYS A 43 1.53 -10.98 17.47
C LYS A 43 0.73 -11.42 16.25
N LEU A 44 1.42 -11.67 15.13
CA LEU A 44 0.80 -12.05 13.86
C LEU A 44 -0.12 -13.26 13.98
N SER A 45 0.26 -14.29 14.74
CA SER A 45 -0.55 -15.51 14.93
C SER A 45 -1.91 -15.23 15.56
N ASP A 46 -1.98 -14.23 16.45
CA ASP A 46 -3.21 -13.91 17.17
C ASP A 46 -4.11 -13.05 16.30
N ILE A 47 -3.51 -12.17 15.48
CA ILE A 47 -4.22 -11.44 14.43
C ILE A 47 -4.80 -12.41 13.40
N GLU A 48 -4.05 -13.43 12.97
CA GLU A 48 -4.52 -14.44 12.01
C GLU A 48 -5.77 -15.18 12.51
N LYS A 49 -5.76 -15.60 13.79
CA LYS A 49 -6.92 -16.24 14.44
C LYS A 49 -8.09 -15.27 14.58
N SER A 50 -7.83 -14.05 15.04
CA SER A 50 -8.85 -13.00 15.19
C SER A 50 -9.50 -12.66 13.85
N VAL A 51 -8.71 -12.58 12.77
CA VAL A 51 -9.21 -12.32 11.42
C VAL A 51 -10.07 -13.47 10.92
N ALA A 52 -9.64 -14.72 11.12
CA ALA A 52 -10.41 -15.88 10.71
C ALA A 52 -11.79 -15.89 11.38
N PHE A 53 -11.84 -15.64 12.69
CA PHE A 53 -13.08 -15.58 13.47
C PHE A 53 -13.97 -14.39 13.08
N GLN A 54 -13.43 -13.16 13.11
CA GLN A 54 -14.22 -11.93 12.92
C GLN A 54 -14.73 -11.73 11.49
N TYR A 55 -13.97 -12.18 10.49
CA TYR A 55 -14.28 -11.94 9.09
C TYR A 55 -14.79 -13.20 8.36
N GLY A 56 -14.92 -14.33 9.06
CA GLY A 56 -15.36 -15.60 8.45
C GLY A 56 -14.42 -16.10 7.34
N LEU A 57 -13.16 -15.64 7.35
CA LEU A 57 -12.15 -16.03 6.37
C LEU A 57 -11.54 -17.36 6.76
N ASN A 58 -11.30 -18.23 5.78
CA ASN A 58 -10.52 -19.43 6.06
C ASN A 58 -9.10 -19.04 6.49
N ILE A 59 -8.44 -19.90 7.27
CA ILE A 59 -7.15 -19.57 7.89
C ILE A 59 -6.06 -19.17 6.86
N ARG A 60 -6.13 -19.68 5.62
CA ARG A 60 -5.20 -19.27 4.56
C ARG A 60 -5.47 -17.84 4.08
N GLN A 61 -6.72 -17.48 3.85
CA GLN A 61 -7.11 -16.11 3.51
C GLN A 61 -6.76 -15.14 4.64
N SER A 62 -6.97 -15.52 5.90
CA SER A 62 -6.60 -14.71 7.06
C SER A 62 -5.09 -14.46 7.12
N LYS A 63 -4.28 -15.51 6.94
CA LYS A 63 -2.82 -15.40 6.81
C LYS A 63 -2.39 -14.47 5.68
N ASP A 64 -3.08 -14.53 4.54
CA ASP A 64 -2.78 -13.68 3.39
C ASP A 64 -3.18 -12.23 3.62
N ALA A 65 -4.30 -11.96 4.31
CA ALA A 65 -4.69 -10.61 4.71
C ALA A 65 -3.68 -9.98 5.68
N VAL A 66 -3.24 -10.75 6.69
CA VAL A 66 -2.22 -10.32 7.67
C VAL A 66 -0.89 -10.07 6.99
N GLU A 67 -0.45 -10.97 6.10
CA GLU A 67 0.79 -10.77 5.34
C GLU A 67 0.70 -9.54 4.43
N ASN A 68 -0.44 -9.30 3.76
CA ASN A 68 -0.62 -8.11 2.93
C ASN A 68 -0.48 -6.81 3.75
N ALA A 69 -1.05 -6.79 4.96
CA ALA A 69 -0.91 -5.68 5.89
C ALA A 69 0.54 -5.48 6.32
N ARG A 70 1.24 -6.57 6.69
CA ARG A 70 2.65 -6.55 7.07
C ARG A 70 3.54 -6.03 5.94
N GLN A 71 3.34 -6.53 4.71
CA GLN A 71 4.07 -6.07 3.52
C GLN A 71 3.82 -4.60 3.23
N THR A 72 2.60 -4.11 3.47
CA THR A 72 2.29 -2.68 3.35
C THR A 72 3.15 -1.86 4.32
N ILE A 73 3.28 -2.29 5.59
CA ILE A 73 4.11 -1.60 6.60
C ILE A 73 5.59 -1.61 6.18
N VAL A 74 6.11 -2.77 5.76
CA VAL A 74 7.49 -2.89 5.27
C VAL A 74 7.74 -1.94 4.09
N SER A 75 6.83 -1.93 3.12
CA SER A 75 6.90 -1.03 1.97
C SER A 75 6.90 0.44 2.38
N GLN A 76 6.10 0.84 3.38
CA GLN A 76 6.10 2.21 3.89
C GLN A 76 7.42 2.58 4.56
N LYS A 77 8.02 1.67 5.35
CA LYS A 77 9.34 1.92 5.97
C LYS A 77 10.42 2.14 4.91
N GLU A 78 10.44 1.32 3.86
CA GLU A 78 11.38 1.49 2.74
C GLU A 78 11.12 2.79 1.97
N LEU A 79 9.85 3.14 1.74
CA LEU A 79 9.48 4.38 1.07
C LEU A 79 9.94 5.63 1.86
N VAL A 80 9.89 5.59 3.19
CA VAL A 80 10.42 6.66 4.06
C VAL A 80 11.93 6.84 3.83
N LYS A 81 12.71 5.75 3.84
CA LYS A 81 14.16 5.80 3.61
C LYS A 81 14.50 6.37 2.22
N LEU A 82 13.83 5.87 1.18
CA LEU A 82 14.00 6.35 -0.19
C LEU A 82 13.66 7.83 -0.32
N ASN A 83 12.56 8.27 0.28
CA ASN A 83 12.17 9.68 0.26
C ASN A 83 13.17 10.55 1.01
N TYR A 84 13.65 10.13 2.18
CA TYR A 84 14.69 10.84 2.91
C TYR A 84 15.95 11.04 2.05
N ALA A 85 16.49 9.97 1.47
CA ALA A 85 17.66 10.02 0.59
C ALA A 85 17.43 10.96 -0.62
N ASN A 86 16.25 10.88 -1.23
CA ASN A 86 15.86 11.76 -2.34
C ASN A 86 15.83 13.23 -1.93
N TYR A 87 15.28 13.56 -0.75
CA TYR A 87 15.25 14.93 -0.26
C TYR A 87 16.63 15.43 0.14
N LEU A 88 17.50 14.56 0.70
CA LEU A 88 18.88 14.88 1.05
C LEU A 88 19.69 15.27 -0.19
N LYS A 89 19.60 14.47 -1.26
CA LYS A 89 20.23 14.81 -2.54
C LYS A 89 19.71 16.14 -3.09
N LYS A 90 18.39 16.36 -3.00
CA LYS A 90 17.75 17.60 -3.46
C LYS A 90 18.14 18.83 -2.63
N THR A 91 18.42 18.72 -1.33
CA THR A 91 18.90 19.83 -0.50
C THR A 91 20.35 20.14 -0.80
N ASN A 92 21.20 19.11 -0.86
CA ASN A 92 22.63 19.25 -1.15
C ASN A 92 22.86 19.91 -2.51
N ASN A 93 22.10 19.48 -3.54
CA ASN A 93 22.20 20.12 -4.86
C ASN A 93 21.86 21.62 -4.84
N ILE A 94 20.88 22.06 -4.04
CA ILE A 94 20.59 23.51 -3.92
C ILE A 94 21.67 24.21 -3.12
N GLN A 95 22.16 23.59 -2.04
CA GLN A 95 23.21 24.17 -1.21
C GLN A 95 24.49 24.38 -2.03
N ASN A 96 24.88 23.39 -2.82
CA ASN A 96 26.03 23.49 -3.71
C ASN A 96 25.86 24.65 -4.71
N VAL A 97 24.68 24.80 -5.31
CA VAL A 97 24.41 25.92 -6.24
C VAL A 97 24.45 27.28 -5.55
N LEU A 98 24.01 27.38 -4.29
CA LEU A 98 24.02 28.63 -3.53
C LEU A 98 25.41 29.03 -3.03
N ASN A 99 26.26 28.03 -2.77
CA ASN A 99 27.63 28.20 -2.27
C ASN A 99 28.68 28.30 -3.40
N ASP A 100 28.32 27.97 -4.63
CA ASP A 100 29.21 28.03 -5.80
C ASP A 100 29.57 29.48 -6.13
N SER A 101 30.79 29.88 -5.74
CA SER A 101 31.33 31.22 -5.97
C SER A 101 31.52 31.56 -7.45
N LYS A 102 31.63 30.54 -8.33
CA LYS A 102 31.75 30.74 -9.78
C LYS A 102 30.42 31.11 -10.44
N LYS A 103 29.30 30.90 -9.73
CA LYS A 103 27.97 31.07 -10.30
C LYS A 103 27.30 32.34 -9.78
N ILE A 104 27.36 33.40 -10.59
CA ILE A 104 26.68 34.66 -10.28
C ILE A 104 25.16 34.45 -10.42
N LEU A 105 24.45 34.58 -9.30
CA LEU A 105 23.01 34.42 -9.21
C LEU A 105 22.36 35.79 -8.94
N SER A 106 21.41 36.18 -9.78
CA SER A 106 20.52 37.32 -9.47
C SER A 106 19.81 37.11 -8.11
N ASP A 107 19.60 38.19 -7.38
CA ASP A 107 18.95 38.18 -6.06
C ASP A 107 17.58 37.50 -6.08
N LYS A 108 16.81 37.72 -7.15
CA LYS A 108 15.51 37.06 -7.34
C LYS A 108 15.66 35.54 -7.37
N LYS A 109 16.66 35.04 -8.10
CA LYS A 109 16.94 33.61 -8.24
C LYS A 109 17.46 33.02 -6.92
N ARG A 110 18.37 33.72 -6.24
CA ARG A 110 18.88 33.34 -4.90
C ARG A 110 17.73 33.20 -3.90
N ARG A 111 16.83 34.18 -3.83
CA ARG A 111 15.64 34.15 -2.95
C ARG A 111 14.72 32.97 -3.23
N ILE A 112 14.45 32.66 -4.50
CA ILE A 112 13.63 31.50 -4.90
C ILE A 112 14.29 30.19 -4.45
N LEU A 113 15.61 30.05 -4.64
CA LEU A 113 16.37 28.87 -4.23
C LEU A 113 16.34 28.67 -2.72
N ILE A 114 16.54 29.73 -1.93
CA ILE A 114 16.44 29.68 -0.46
C ILE A 114 15.03 29.23 -0.03
N LYS A 115 13.96 29.80 -0.60
CA LYS A 115 12.57 29.38 -0.32
C LYS A 115 12.35 27.90 -0.66
N LYS A 116 12.93 27.42 -1.76
CA LYS A 116 12.86 26.03 -2.20
C LYS A 116 13.66 25.10 -1.27
N LEU A 117 14.83 25.53 -0.81
CA LEU A 117 15.64 24.83 0.17
C LEU A 117 14.89 24.66 1.48
N GLY A 118 14.32 25.72 2.04
CA GLY A 118 13.53 25.65 3.27
C GLY A 118 12.31 24.71 3.17
N LYS A 119 11.63 24.66 2.02
CA LYS A 119 10.57 23.66 1.77
C LYS A 119 11.11 22.22 1.77
N ARG A 120 12.29 21.98 1.19
CA ARG A 120 12.92 20.65 1.11
C ARG A 120 13.50 20.20 2.44
N LEU A 121 14.12 21.09 3.21
CA LEU A 121 14.60 20.81 4.57
C LEU A 121 13.47 20.39 5.51
N ARG A 122 12.31 21.06 5.44
CA ARG A 122 11.11 20.62 6.19
C ARG A 122 10.66 19.21 5.81
N LYS A 123 10.73 18.85 4.53
CA LYS A 123 10.42 17.47 4.08
C LYS A 123 11.48 16.46 4.52
N LEU A 124 12.75 16.84 4.49
CA LEU A 124 13.85 16.02 5.00
C LEU A 124 13.62 15.70 6.49
N SER A 125 13.39 16.74 7.31
CA SER A 125 13.10 16.60 8.74
C SER A 125 11.86 15.76 9.00
N TYR A 126 10.78 15.97 8.23
CA TYR A 126 9.57 15.14 8.30
C TYR A 126 9.89 13.64 8.12
N TYR A 127 10.64 13.26 7.09
CA TYR A 127 10.98 11.84 6.88
C TYR A 127 11.99 11.32 7.91
N LYS A 128 12.94 12.16 8.33
CA LYS A 128 13.93 11.82 9.34
C LYS A 128 13.27 11.42 10.66
N ASN A 129 12.24 12.17 11.10
CA ASN A 129 11.48 11.84 12.30
C ASN A 129 10.92 10.41 12.31
N PHE A 130 10.42 9.90 11.16
CA PHE A 130 9.91 8.53 11.08
C PHE A 130 11.02 7.49 11.12
N ILE A 131 12.20 7.79 10.56
CA ILE A 131 13.37 6.93 10.64
C ILE A 131 13.84 6.82 12.09
N ASP A 132 14.02 7.98 12.74
CA ASP A 132 14.54 8.08 14.11
C ASP A 132 13.59 7.39 15.12
N THR A 133 12.27 7.55 14.94
CA THR A 133 11.25 6.91 15.80
C THR A 133 10.84 5.50 15.35
N ASN A 134 11.44 4.98 14.27
CA ASN A 134 11.08 3.69 13.64
C ASN A 134 9.56 3.53 13.36
N THR A 135 8.88 4.63 13.07
CA THR A 135 7.45 4.68 12.77
C THR A 135 7.20 4.86 11.27
N ILE A 136 5.94 4.88 10.86
CA ILE A 136 5.56 5.14 9.46
C ILE A 136 4.56 6.31 9.37
N PRO A 137 4.56 7.04 8.25
CA PRO A 137 3.49 7.99 7.95
C PRO A 137 2.12 7.33 7.95
N LYS A 138 1.07 8.11 8.22
CA LYS A 138 -0.31 7.65 8.12
C LYS A 138 -0.59 7.12 6.71
N VAL A 139 -1.11 5.89 6.65
CA VAL A 139 -1.49 5.23 5.39
C VAL A 139 -2.98 5.43 5.13
N ILE A 140 -3.31 5.85 3.92
CA ILE A 140 -4.69 5.98 3.45
C ILE A 140 -4.94 4.90 2.41
N PHE A 141 -5.81 3.95 2.75
CA PHE A 141 -6.29 2.93 1.81
C PHE A 141 -7.27 3.58 0.81
N GLY A 142 -7.21 3.18 -0.46
CA GLY A 142 -8.02 3.79 -1.53
C GLY A 142 -7.46 5.11 -2.08
N THR A 143 -6.15 5.34 -1.91
CA THR A 143 -5.39 6.54 -2.31
C THR A 143 -5.71 7.80 -1.51
N LYS A 144 -4.67 8.62 -1.27
CA LYS A 144 -4.80 9.92 -0.60
C LYS A 144 -5.60 10.92 -1.43
N GLU A 145 -5.40 10.93 -2.75
CA GLU A 145 -6.09 11.84 -3.64
C GLU A 145 -7.61 11.64 -3.59
N MET A 146 -8.07 10.41 -3.71
CA MET A 146 -9.50 10.10 -3.69
C MET A 146 -10.11 10.33 -2.31
N PHE A 147 -9.36 10.06 -1.23
CA PHE A 147 -9.80 10.44 0.11
C PHE A 147 -10.00 11.95 0.25
N LEU A 148 -9.10 12.77 -0.28
CA LEU A 148 -9.24 14.24 -0.25
C LEU A 148 -10.42 14.71 -1.11
N LYS A 149 -10.63 14.12 -2.29
CA LYS A 149 -11.83 14.38 -3.12
C LYS A 149 -13.11 14.04 -2.35
N ARG A 150 -13.13 12.91 -1.62
CA ARG A 150 -14.26 12.51 -0.78
C ARG A 150 -14.53 13.51 0.35
N CYS A 151 -13.49 14.00 1.04
CA CYS A 151 -13.65 14.99 2.11
C CYS A 151 -14.21 16.33 1.59
N LYS A 152 -13.98 16.66 0.31
CA LYS A 152 -14.52 17.86 -0.35
C LYS A 152 -15.92 17.66 -0.96
N GLY A 153 -16.51 16.47 -0.82
CA GLY A 153 -17.81 16.16 -1.42
C GLY A 153 -17.77 15.96 -2.95
N LEU A 154 -16.58 15.84 -3.56
CA LEU A 154 -16.43 15.73 -5.01
C LEU A 154 -16.72 14.32 -5.55
N ILE A 155 -16.75 13.32 -4.69
CA ILE A 155 -17.05 11.93 -5.03
C ILE A 155 -17.97 11.31 -3.98
N LYS A 156 -18.77 10.32 -4.38
CA LYS A 156 -19.62 9.58 -3.45
C LYS A 156 -18.78 8.70 -2.52
N ARG A 157 -19.39 8.30 -1.40
CA ARG A 157 -18.79 7.36 -0.44
C ARG A 157 -18.45 6.03 -1.11
N GLU A 158 -19.35 5.53 -1.94
CA GLU A 158 -19.23 4.24 -2.64
C GLU A 158 -18.03 4.23 -3.60
N GLU A 159 -17.82 5.31 -4.35
CA GLU A 159 -16.67 5.42 -5.26
C GLU A 159 -15.33 5.26 -4.52
N TRP A 160 -15.18 5.93 -3.37
CA TRP A 160 -13.98 5.77 -2.54
C TRP A 160 -13.89 4.37 -1.92
N GLN A 161 -15.01 3.81 -1.46
CA GLN A 161 -15.05 2.45 -0.92
C GLN A 161 -14.66 1.40 -1.96
N ASN A 162 -15.09 1.54 -3.21
CA ASN A 162 -14.75 0.64 -4.31
C ASN A 162 -13.24 0.61 -4.53
N LEU A 163 -12.57 1.77 -4.63
CA LEU A 163 -11.10 1.83 -4.73
C LEU A 163 -10.36 1.25 -3.53
N ARG A 164 -11.01 1.26 -2.36
CA ARG A 164 -10.46 0.75 -1.11
C ARG A 164 -10.64 -0.77 -0.96
N ASN A 165 -11.57 -1.36 -1.70
CA ASN A 165 -12.10 -2.72 -1.51
C ASN A 165 -12.05 -3.58 -2.78
N ASN A 166 -11.39 -3.15 -3.84
CA ASN A 166 -11.38 -3.80 -5.16
C ASN A 166 -10.21 -4.78 -5.37
N ARG A 167 -9.68 -5.37 -4.30
CA ARG A 167 -8.54 -6.30 -4.43
C ARG A 167 -8.64 -7.49 -3.48
N MET A 168 -8.08 -8.59 -3.96
CA MET A 168 -7.78 -9.76 -3.17
C MET A 168 -6.30 -10.10 -3.36
N TYR A 169 -5.69 -10.65 -2.32
CA TYR A 169 -4.32 -11.13 -2.37
C TYR A 169 -4.30 -12.59 -1.93
N SER A 170 -3.54 -13.40 -2.67
CA SER A 170 -3.40 -14.81 -2.39
C SER A 170 -1.96 -15.21 -2.64
N ARG A 171 -1.38 -15.98 -1.70
CA ARG A 171 -0.04 -16.54 -1.87
C ARG A 171 -0.09 -17.97 -2.38
N GLY A 172 0.73 -18.24 -3.38
CA GLY A 172 1.03 -19.59 -3.83
C GLY A 172 2.32 -20.11 -3.21
N ASP A 173 2.43 -21.42 -3.08
CA ASP A 173 3.65 -22.12 -2.69
C ASP A 173 4.20 -22.90 -3.89
N LYS A 174 5.49 -22.72 -4.20
CA LYS A 174 6.15 -23.42 -5.31
C LYS A 174 6.08 -24.94 -5.13
N THR A 175 6.26 -25.44 -3.90
CA THR A 175 6.19 -26.87 -3.58
C THR A 175 4.78 -27.44 -3.80
N LYS A 176 3.75 -26.59 -3.73
CA LYS A 176 2.34 -26.96 -3.93
C LYS A 176 1.80 -26.52 -5.30
N LYS A 177 2.68 -26.14 -6.23
CA LYS A 177 2.32 -25.64 -7.58
C LYS A 177 1.29 -24.49 -7.51
N GLY A 178 1.51 -23.52 -6.63
CA GLY A 178 0.64 -22.34 -6.48
C GLY A 178 -0.25 -22.39 -5.24
N ASN A 179 -1.43 -21.77 -5.29
CA ASN A 179 -2.41 -21.81 -4.21
C ASN A 179 -3.47 -22.90 -4.49
N PRO A 180 -3.46 -24.04 -3.77
CA PRO A 180 -4.51 -25.06 -3.86
C PRO A 180 -5.96 -24.58 -3.73
N ASN A 181 -6.22 -23.40 -3.17
CA ASN A 181 -7.58 -22.88 -2.99
C ASN A 181 -8.07 -22.07 -4.20
N LEU A 182 -7.17 -21.72 -5.12
CA LEU A 182 -7.45 -20.90 -6.30
C LEU A 182 -6.90 -21.56 -7.57
N ARG A 183 -6.69 -22.88 -7.57
CA ARG A 183 -6.11 -23.56 -8.72
C ARG A 183 -7.20 -23.71 -9.77
N ILE A 184 -6.91 -23.19 -10.95
CA ILE A 184 -7.76 -23.31 -12.12
C ILE A 184 -7.26 -24.50 -12.95
N ILE A 185 -8.13 -25.48 -13.21
CA ILE A 185 -7.88 -26.62 -14.10
C ILE A 185 -8.64 -26.41 -15.40
N HIS A 186 -7.97 -26.65 -16.52
CA HIS A 186 -8.59 -26.70 -17.83
C HIS A 186 -8.83 -28.15 -18.23
N LYS A 187 -10.10 -28.54 -18.42
CA LYS A 187 -10.50 -29.88 -18.88
C LYS A 187 -11.63 -29.73 -19.90
N ASN A 188 -11.48 -30.33 -21.08
CA ASN A 188 -12.51 -30.34 -22.14
C ASN A 188 -13.05 -28.94 -22.49
N ASN A 189 -12.18 -27.96 -22.79
CA ASN A 189 -12.53 -26.56 -23.05
C ASN A 189 -13.29 -25.84 -21.93
N LYS A 190 -13.35 -26.42 -20.73
CA LYS A 190 -14.00 -25.84 -19.55
C LYS A 190 -12.97 -25.61 -18.45
N THR A 191 -13.23 -24.57 -17.68
CA THR A 191 -12.33 -24.06 -16.66
C THR A 191 -12.95 -24.29 -15.29
N PHE A 192 -12.31 -25.11 -14.45
CA PHE A 192 -12.82 -25.54 -13.15
C PHE A 192 -11.87 -25.07 -12.03
N ASN A 193 -12.39 -24.94 -10.81
CA ASN A 193 -11.55 -24.89 -9.62
C ASN A 193 -11.16 -26.34 -9.24
N ASP A 194 -9.93 -26.59 -8.78
CA ASP A 194 -9.42 -27.92 -8.38
C ASP A 194 -10.02 -28.44 -7.05
N ARG A 195 -11.30 -28.19 -6.81
CA ARG A 195 -12.01 -28.54 -5.57
C ARG A 195 -13.43 -28.99 -5.85
#